data_AF-A0A3R0X7C6-F1
#
_entry.id   AF-A0A3R0X7C6-F1
#
_cell.length_a   1.000
_cell.length_b   1.000
_cell.length_c   1.000
_cell.angle_alpha   90.00
_cell.angle_beta   90.00
_cell.angle_gamma   90.00
#
_symmetry.space_group_name_H-M   'P 1'
#
loop_
_entity.id
_entity.type
_entity.pdbx_description
1 polymer ?
#
loop_
_entity_poly.entity_id
_entity_poly.type
_entity_poly.pdbx_seq_one_letter_code
_entity_poly.pdbx_strand_id
1 'polypeptide(L)'
;MYIDKKAFGILLSYYAHGSSRHAIASYYHRVARPRKMLCRGGGRIQKPSLATCRREVDEILNASLFMIYPVLDSAFKNRKRVEKIKHVA
;
A
#
# COMPACT_ATOMS: atom_id res chain seq x y z
N MET A 1 8.40 2.98 -2.85
CA MET A 1 7.27 3.82 -3.31
C MET A 1 7.52 5.29 -3.01
N TYR A 2 8.57 5.88 -3.60
CA TYR A 2 8.86 7.30 -3.38
C TYR A 2 7.97 8.21 -4.26
N ILE A 3 7.44 7.68 -5.37
CA ILE A 3 6.56 8.37 -6.31
C ILE A 3 5.12 8.56 -5.77
N ASP A 4 4.65 7.69 -4.88
CA ASP A 4 3.32 7.77 -4.26
C ASP A 4 3.44 7.75 -2.73
N LYS A 5 3.39 8.96 -2.15
CA LYS A 5 3.49 9.17 -0.70
C LYS A 5 2.30 8.60 0.06
N LYS A 6 1.10 8.58 -0.54
CA LYS A 6 -0.11 8.09 0.11
C LYS A 6 -0.07 6.57 0.20
N ALA A 7 0.26 5.89 -0.89
CA ALA A 7 0.41 4.44 -0.88
C ALA A 7 1.53 4.01 0.07
N PHE A 8 2.63 4.76 0.13
CA PHE A 8 3.70 4.48 1.08
C PHE A 8 3.27 4.66 2.55
N GLY A 9 2.49 5.70 2.86
CA GLY A 9 1.89 5.87 4.18
C GLY A 9 0.97 4.71 4.58
N ILE A 10 0.11 4.25 3.66
CA ILE A 10 -0.76 3.08 3.88
C ILE A 10 0.07 1.82 4.16
N LEU A 11 1.14 1.61 3.39
CA LEU A 11 2.04 0.46 3.55
C LEU A 11 2.73 0.46 4.94
N LEU A 12 3.22 1.63 5.38
CA LEU A 12 3.83 1.79 6.71
C LEU A 12 2.82 1.57 7.83
N SER A 13 1.62 2.14 7.73
CA SER A 13 0.57 1.92 8.73
C SER A 13 0.17 0.44 8.83
N TYR A 14 0.15 -0.27 7.71
CA TYR A 14 -0.22 -1.69 7.68
C TYR A 14 0.89 -2.59 8.23
N TYR A 15 2.12 -2.49 7.72
CA TYR A 15 3.19 -3.42 8.08
C TYR A 15 4.04 -2.99 9.28
N ALA A 16 4.30 -1.69 9.46
CA ALA A 16 5.15 -1.22 10.56
C ALA A 16 4.35 -0.95 11.83
N HIS A 17 3.21 -0.25 11.73
CA HIS A 17 2.34 0.01 12.88
C HIS A 17 1.40 -1.17 13.20
N GLY A 18 1.15 -2.07 12.25
CA GLY A 18 0.29 -3.24 12.44
C GLY A 18 -1.21 -2.91 12.45
N SER A 19 -1.62 -1.77 11.89
CA SER A 19 -3.04 -1.42 11.81
C SER A 19 -3.77 -2.33 10.83
N SER A 20 -4.98 -2.77 11.21
CA SER A 20 -5.84 -3.52 10.30
C SER A 20 -6.26 -2.68 9.11
N ARG A 21 -6.53 -3.33 7.96
CA ARG A 21 -7.04 -2.65 6.75
C ARG A 21 -8.30 -1.83 7.03
N HIS A 22 -9.17 -2.35 7.91
CA HIS A 22 -10.36 -1.62 8.34
C HIS A 22 -10.00 -0.34 9.12
N ALA A 23 -9.06 -0.39 10.07
CA ALA A 23 -8.67 0.79 10.84
C ALA A 23 -8.09 1.89 9.94
N ILE A 24 -7.23 1.50 8.98
CA ILE A 24 -6.66 2.42 7.99
C ILE A 24 -7.77 3.02 7.11
N ALA A 25 -8.69 2.20 6.62
CA ALA A 25 -9.82 2.66 5.82
C ALA A 25 -10.78 3.58 6.59
N SER A 26 -10.99 3.33 7.88
CA SER A 26 -11.79 4.21 8.75
C SER A 26 -11.14 5.58 8.94
N TYR A 27 -9.82 5.62 9.14
CA TYR A 27 -9.07 6.87 9.20
C TYR A 27 -9.13 7.61 7.85
N TYR A 28 -8.91 6.88 6.76
CA TYR A 28 -8.95 7.41 5.40
C TYR A 28 -10.34 7.97 5.04
N HIS A 29 -11.43 7.31 5.46
CA HIS A 29 -12.79 7.80 5.32
C HIS A 29 -13.05 9.08 6.14
N ARG A 30 -12.54 9.14 7.38
CA ARG A 30 -12.68 10.31 8.26
C ARG A 30 -12.10 11.58 7.64
N VAL A 31 -10.93 11.47 7.00
CA VAL A 31 -10.23 12.61 6.37
C VAL A 31 -10.55 12.78 4.88
N ALA A 32 -11.46 11.97 4.32
CA ALA A 32 -11.77 11.99 2.90
C ALA A 32 -12.38 13.32 2.47
N ARG A 33 -11.88 13.84 1.35
CA ARG A 33 -12.45 15.00 0.65
C ARG A 33 -13.63 14.56 -0.24
N PRO A 34 -14.67 15.39 -0.40
CA PRO A 34 -15.70 15.15 -1.40
C PRO A 34 -15.10 14.99 -2.80
N ARG A 35 -15.65 14.08 -3.59
CA ARG A 35 -15.16 13.75 -4.94
C ARG A 35 -16.30 13.89 -5.94
N LYS A 36 -15.97 14.18 -7.19
CA LYS A 36 -16.92 14.09 -8.31
C LYS A 36 -17.13 12.61 -8.63
N MET A 37 -18.30 12.10 -8.25
CA MET A 37 -18.70 10.70 -8.48
C MET A 37 -19.66 10.66 -9.66
N LEU A 38 -19.32 9.88 -10.69
CA LEU A 38 -20.16 9.66 -11.86
C LEU A 38 -21.17 8.53 -11.54
N CYS A 39 -22.32 8.91 -11.00
CA CYS A 39 -23.38 7.98 -10.66
C CYS A 39 -24.42 7.86 -11.79
N ARG A 40 -25.22 6.79 -11.76
CA ARG A 40 -26.35 6.62 -12.67
C ARG A 40 -27.37 7.74 -12.42
N GLY A 41 -27.79 8.44 -13.48
CA GLY A 41 -28.69 9.59 -13.40
C GLY A 41 -27.99 10.95 -13.21
N GLY A 42 -26.66 11.00 -13.27
CA GLY A 42 -25.87 12.23 -13.27
C GLY A 42 -24.75 12.23 -12.23
N GLY A 43 -23.72 13.04 -12.48
CA GLY A 43 -22.60 13.19 -11.56
C GLY A 43 -23.00 13.96 -10.30
N ARG A 44 -22.53 13.51 -9.13
CA ARG A 44 -22.74 14.17 -7.83
C ARG A 44 -21.41 14.40 -7.12
N ILE A 45 -21.35 15.44 -6.29
CA ILE A 45 -20.20 15.66 -5.41
C ILE A 45 -20.53 15.05 -4.05
N GLN A 46 -19.82 13.99 -3.67
CA GLN A 46 -20.06 13.29 -2.40
C GLN A 46 -18.75 12.78 -1.81
N LYS A 47 -18.68 12.65 -0.48
CA LYS A 47 -17.59 11.90 0.17
C LYS A 47 -17.72 10.41 -0.17
N PRO A 48 -16.61 9.70 -0.41
CA PRO A 48 -16.66 8.25 -0.63
C PRO A 48 -17.21 7.55 0.61
N SER A 49 -17.91 6.43 0.42
CA SER A 49 -18.37 5.61 1.54
C SER A 49 -17.20 4.84 2.19
N LEU A 50 -17.42 4.31 3.40
CA LEU A 50 -16.44 3.44 4.06
C LEU A 50 -16.15 2.18 3.23
N ALA A 51 -17.16 1.60 2.57
CA ALA A 51 -16.98 0.45 1.68
C ALA A 51 -16.03 0.79 0.51
N THR A 52 -16.21 1.95 -0.11
CA THR A 52 -15.30 2.43 -1.16
C THR A 52 -13.89 2.64 -0.62
N CYS A 53 -13.75 3.23 0.57
CA CYS A 53 -12.45 3.45 1.21
C CYS A 53 -11.72 2.14 1.54
N ARG A 54 -12.44 1.12 2.04
CA ARG A 54 -11.87 -0.22 2.30
C ARG A 54 -11.35 -0.85 1.01
N ARG A 55 -12.18 -0.86 -0.05
CA ARG A 55 -11.77 -1.37 -1.37
C ARG A 55 -10.53 -0.65 -1.91
N GLU A 56 -10.49 0.69 -1.83
CA GLU A 56 -9.32 1.47 -2.25
C GLU A 56 -8.05 1.11 -1.47
N VAL A 57 -8.15 0.91 -0.15
CA VAL A 57 -7.01 0.48 0.67
C VAL A 57 -6.52 -0.90 0.25
N ASP A 58 -7.42 -1.84 -0.01
CA ASP A 58 -7.07 -3.19 -0.47
C ASP A 58 -6.39 -3.16 -1.85
N GLU A 59 -6.95 -2.41 -2.80
CA GLU A 59 -6.38 -2.23 -4.14
C GLU A 59 -4.98 -1.60 -4.09
N ILE A 60 -4.81 -0.55 -3.28
CA ILE A 60 -3.51 0.10 -3.09
C ILE A 60 -2.49 -0.87 -2.52
N LEU A 61 -2.84 -1.63 -1.47
CA LEU A 61 -1.93 -2.62 -0.89
C LEU A 61 -1.56 -3.70 -1.90
N ASN A 62 -2.54 -4.26 -2.63
CA ASN A 62 -2.29 -5.29 -3.65
C ASN A 62 -1.37 -4.78 -4.76
N ALA A 63 -1.62 -3.57 -5.29
CA ALA A 63 -0.76 -2.93 -6.28
C ALA A 63 0.66 -2.67 -5.73
N SER A 64 0.75 -2.23 -4.47
CA SER A 64 2.03 -2.00 -3.79
C SER A 64 2.86 -3.29 -3.70
N LEU A 65 2.25 -4.40 -3.28
CA LEU A 65 2.91 -5.69 -3.22
C LEU A 65 3.35 -6.16 -4.61
N PHE A 66 2.49 -6.02 -5.62
CA PHE A 66 2.83 -6.37 -7.00
C PHE A 66 4.06 -5.62 -7.50
N MET A 67 4.17 -4.33 -7.19
CA MET A 67 5.34 -3.51 -7.58
C MET A 67 6.60 -3.84 -6.78
N ILE A 68 6.48 -4.15 -5.48
CA ILE A 68 7.62 -4.44 -4.61
C ILE A 68 8.21 -5.82 -4.90
N TYR A 69 7.36 -6.81 -5.16
CA TYR A 69 7.74 -8.22 -5.30
C TYR A 69 8.91 -8.45 -6.27
N PRO A 70 8.87 -8.02 -7.56
CA PRO A 70 9.93 -8.35 -8.52
C PRO A 70 11.26 -7.68 -8.18
N VAL A 71 11.23 -6.45 -7.66
CA VAL A 71 12.44 -5.72 -7.27
C VAL A 71 13.08 -6.36 -6.04
N LEU A 72 12.26 -6.77 -5.07
CA LEU A 72 12.74 -7.41 -3.85
C LEU A 72 13.29 -8.82 -4.13
N ASP A 73 12.64 -9.59 -4.99
CA ASP A 73 13.11 -10.90 -5.44
C ASP A 73 14.47 -10.78 -6.16
N SER A 74 14.58 -9.84 -7.11
CA SER A 74 15.86 -9.55 -7.79
C SER A 74 16.94 -9.12 -6.80
N ALA A 75 16.63 -8.25 -5.84
CA ALA A 75 17.57 -7.80 -4.83
C ALA A 75 18.10 -8.96 -3.97
N PHE A 76 17.23 -9.90 -3.57
CA PHE A 76 17.67 -11.08 -2.83
C PHE A 76 18.51 -12.04 -3.67
N LYS A 77 18.16 -12.23 -4.95
CA LYS A 77 18.94 -13.07 -5.89
C LYS A 77 20.32 -12.50 -6.19
N ASN A 78 20.43 -11.17 -6.31
CA ASN A 78 21.68 -10.49 -6.63
C ASN A 78 22.58 -10.27 -5.40
N ARG A 79 22.06 -10.48 -4.18
CA ARG A 79 22.84 -10.28 -2.95
C ARG A 79 23.91 -11.37 -2.82
N LYS A 80 25.19 -10.98 -2.86
CA LYS A 80 26.32 -11.89 -2.62
C LYS A 80 26.15 -12.59 -1.27
N ARG A 81 26.10 -13.93 -1.29
CA ARG A 81 26.18 -14.74 -0.08
C ARG A 81 27.60 -14.68 0.45
N VAL A 82 27.76 -14.19 1.67
CA VAL A 82 29.04 -14.24 2.38
C VAL A 82 29.18 -15.59 3.06
N GLU A 83 30.38 -16.17 2.95
CA GLU A 83 30.73 -17.41 3.65
C GLU A 83 31.36 -17.09 5.01
N LYS A 84 31.39 -18.08 5.90
CA LYS A 84 32.17 -17.98 7.14
C LYS A 84 33.66 -17.99 6.81
N ILE A 85 34.47 -17.41 7.70
CA ILE A 85 35.94 -17.40 7.59
C ILE A 85 36.44 -18.85 7.46
N LYS A 86 37.30 -19.09 6.47
CA LYS A 86 37.98 -20.38 6.24
C LYS A 86 39.44 -20.23 6.68
N HIS A 87 39.95 -21.19 7.45
CA HIS A 87 41.39 -21.28 7.69
C HIS A 87 42.07 -21.80 6.42
N VAL A 88 43.05 -21.06 5.93
CA VAL A 88 43.90 -21.45 4.80
C VAL A 88 45.17 -22.07 5.40
N ALA A 89 45.50 -23.29 4.97
CA ALA A 89 46.68 -24.04 5.40
C ALA A 89 47.97 -23.48 4.78
#